data_AF-A0A973B550-F1
#
_entry.id   AF-A0A973B550-F1
#
_cell.length_a   1.000
_cell.length_b   1.000
_cell.length_c   1.000
_cell.angle_alpha   90.00
_cell.angle_beta   90.00
_cell.angle_gamma   90.00
#
_symmetry.space_group_name_H-M   'P 1'
#
loop_
_entity.id
_entity.type
_entity.pdbx_description
1 polymer ?
#
loop_
_entity_poly.entity_id
_entity_poly.type
_entity_poly.pdbx_seq_one_letter_code
_entity_poly.pdbx_strand_id
1 'polypeptide(L)'
;KFGLERFIFGFLDLLSISFVQAFGKRPMHLFGSLGILSFFSGTLLTTWLISEKLYNLANQLKYRNVTDNPLFYLALVAIILGVQLFLAGFIGELLITNSDKTTDYKIKEEVS
;
A
#
# COMPACT_ATOMS: atom_id res chain seq x y z
N LYS A 1 39.13 -3.13 6.92
CA LYS A 1 38.13 -3.98 6.25
C LYS A 1 36.77 -3.80 6.92
N PHE A 2 36.10 -2.66 6.74
CA PHE A 2 34.71 -2.48 7.19
C PHE A 2 34.12 -1.40 6.29
N GLY A 3 33.03 -1.69 5.57
CA GLY A 3 32.47 -0.69 4.64
C GLY A 3 31.05 -1.00 4.20
N LEU A 4 30.83 -2.18 3.61
CA LEU A 4 29.53 -2.53 3.03
C LEU A 4 28.52 -3.06 4.05
N GLU A 5 28.95 -3.93 4.95
CA GLU A 5 28.06 -4.52 5.97
C GLU A 5 27.44 -3.43 6.85
N ARG A 6 28.23 -2.50 7.39
CA ARG A 6 27.72 -1.40 8.24
C ARG A 6 26.77 -0.46 7.49
N PHE A 7 26.97 -0.25 6.19
CA PHE A 7 26.10 0.59 5.38
C PHE A 7 24.76 -0.10 5.09
N ILE A 8 24.78 -1.39 4.76
CA ILE A 8 23.56 -2.19 4.55
C ILE A 8 22.78 -2.31 5.87
N PHE A 9 23.44 -2.70 6.96
CA PHE A 9 22.77 -2.83 8.27
C PHE A 9 22.27 -1.48 8.79
N GLY A 10 23.03 -0.40 8.63
CA GLY A 10 22.57 0.95 9.02
C GLY A 10 21.39 1.46 8.18
N PHE A 11 21.36 1.18 6.87
CA PHE A 11 20.22 1.49 6.01
C PHE A 11 18.97 0.67 6.38
N LEU A 12 19.13 -0.64 6.61
CA LEU A 12 18.04 -1.53 7.04
C LEU A 12 17.52 -1.15 8.43
N ASP A 13 18.38 -0.66 9.32
CA ASP A 13 18.01 -0.18 10.66
C ASP A 13 17.24 1.15 10.57
N LEU A 14 17.68 2.09 9.71
CA LEU A 14 16.93 3.31 9.40
C LEU A 14 15.54 3.02 8.80
N LEU A 15 15.44 2.05 7.88
CA LEU A 15 14.16 1.60 7.34
C LEU A 15 13.29 1.01 8.46
N SER A 16 13.85 0.18 9.33
CA SER A 16 13.14 -0.40 10.48
C SER A 16 12.63 0.67 11.45
N ILE A 17 13.48 1.63 11.83
CA ILE A 17 13.11 2.72 12.74
C ILE A 17 12.03 3.60 12.09
N SER A 18 12.20 3.95 10.81
CA SER A 18 11.22 4.74 10.07
C SER A 18 9.88 4.01 9.98
N PHE A 19 9.92 2.69 9.79
CA PHE A 19 8.74 1.84 9.80
C PHE A 19 8.08 1.83 11.18
N VAL A 20 8.80 1.53 12.25
CA VAL A 20 8.23 1.54 13.61
C VAL A 20 7.65 2.92 13.96
N GLN A 21 8.32 4.01 13.58
CA GLN A 21 7.87 5.37 13.83
C GLN A 21 6.62 5.75 13.01
N ALA A 22 6.57 5.40 11.72
CA ALA A 22 5.44 5.70 10.84
C ALA A 22 4.21 4.84 11.15
N PHE A 23 4.41 3.59 11.60
CA PHE A 23 3.33 2.64 11.86
C PHE A 23 2.87 2.64 13.33
N GLY A 24 3.64 3.19 14.26
CA GLY A 24 3.38 3.05 15.69
C GLY A 24 2.15 3.82 16.23
N LYS A 25 1.47 4.65 15.43
CA LYS A 25 0.31 5.43 15.91
C LYS A 25 -0.94 5.36 15.01
N ARG A 26 -0.79 5.44 13.68
CA ARG A 26 -1.90 5.49 12.71
C ARG A 26 -1.51 4.92 11.33
N PRO A 27 -1.21 3.62 11.22
CA PRO A 27 -0.76 2.99 9.97
C PRO A 27 -1.76 3.15 8.82
N MET A 28 -3.07 3.26 9.09
CA MET A 28 -4.06 3.44 8.04
C MET A 28 -3.86 4.73 7.23
N HIS A 29 -3.43 5.82 7.85
CA HIS A 29 -3.33 7.10 7.15
C HIS A 29 -2.24 7.12 6.08
N LEU A 30 -1.08 6.53 6.35
CA LEU A 30 0.04 6.50 5.39
C LEU A 30 -0.25 5.50 4.26
N PHE A 31 -0.54 4.25 4.63
CA PHE A 31 -0.75 3.17 3.66
C PHE A 31 -2.07 3.29 2.92
N GLY A 32 -3.12 3.73 3.60
CA GLY A 32 -4.42 3.98 3.00
C GLY A 32 -4.38 5.15 2.01
N SER A 33 -3.71 6.26 2.33
CA SER A 33 -3.62 7.39 1.39
C SER A 33 -2.82 7.04 0.13
N LEU A 34 -1.64 6.41 0.29
CA LEU A 34 -0.84 5.93 -0.84
C LEU A 34 -1.58 4.84 -1.64
N GLY A 35 -2.26 3.94 -0.96
CA GLY A 35 -3.06 2.88 -1.57
C GLY A 35 -4.19 3.43 -2.43
N ILE A 36 -4.95 4.40 -1.90
CA ILE A 36 -6.03 5.09 -2.60
C ILE A 36 -5.47 5.83 -3.82
N LEU A 37 -4.39 6.60 -3.68
CA LEU A 37 -3.78 7.33 -4.81
C LEU A 37 -3.31 6.37 -5.92
N SER A 38 -2.67 5.27 -5.57
CA SER A 38 -2.23 4.24 -6.53
C SER A 38 -3.41 3.53 -7.20
N PHE A 39 -4.44 3.19 -6.43
CA PHE A 39 -5.64 2.53 -6.95
C PHE A 39 -6.40 3.43 -7.94
N PHE A 40 -6.61 4.71 -7.59
CA PHE A 40 -7.30 5.65 -8.47
C PHE A 40 -6.51 5.97 -9.73
N SER A 41 -5.19 6.19 -9.63
CA SER A 41 -4.35 6.42 -10.82
C SER A 41 -4.33 5.21 -11.76
N GLY A 42 -4.16 4.00 -11.23
CA GLY A 42 -4.22 2.77 -12.03
C GLY A 42 -5.60 2.51 -12.65
N THR A 43 -6.68 2.79 -11.91
CA THR A 43 -8.05 2.67 -12.42
C THR A 43 -8.30 3.67 -13.54
N LEU A 44 -7.90 4.93 -13.38
CA LEU A 44 -8.10 5.97 -14.39
C LEU A 44 -7.33 5.67 -15.68
N LEU A 45 -6.10 5.18 -15.59
CA LEU A 45 -5.31 4.70 -16.73
C LEU A 45 -5.97 3.50 -17.42
N THR A 46 -6.46 2.53 -16.64
CA THR A 46 -7.10 1.32 -17.18
C THR A 46 -8.40 1.67 -17.90
N THR A 47 -9.26 2.50 -17.28
CA THR A 47 -10.49 3.00 -17.89
C THR A 47 -10.20 3.76 -19.17
N TRP A 48 -9.19 4.64 -19.17
CA TRP A 48 -8.82 5.39 -20.37
C TRP A 48 -8.41 4.47 -21.54
N LEU A 49 -7.54 3.48 -21.30
CA LEU A 49 -7.12 2.51 -22.33
C LEU A 49 -8.30 1.67 -22.86
N ILE A 50 -9.22 1.28 -21.98
CA ILE A 50 -10.43 0.54 -22.39
C ILE A 50 -11.36 1.43 -23.21
N SER A 51 -11.59 2.67 -22.78
CA SER A 51 -12.40 3.65 -23.51
C SER A 51 -11.84 3.94 -24.90
N GLU A 52 -10.52 4.10 -25.03
CA GLU A 52 -9.85 4.27 -26.32
C GLU A 52 -10.10 3.07 -27.24
N LYS A 53 -9.97 1.84 -26.73
CA LYS A 53 -10.28 0.63 -27.48
C LYS A 53 -11.74 0.60 -27.95
N LEU A 54 -12.69 0.90 -27.06
CA LEU A 54 -14.12 0.90 -27.38
C LEU A 54 -14.47 1.95 -28.43
N TYR A 55 -13.87 3.15 -28.34
CA TYR A 55 -14.05 4.21 -29.33
C TYR A 55 -13.53 3.80 -30.72
N ASN A 56 -12.33 3.24 -30.79
CA ASN A 56 -11.75 2.78 -32.05
C ASN A 56 -12.55 1.62 -32.67
N LEU A 57 -13.08 0.72 -31.84
CA LEU A 57 -13.96 -0.36 -32.29
C LEU A 57 -15.28 0.17 -32.86
N ALA A 58 -15.91 1.14 -32.18
CA ALA A 58 -17.16 1.74 -32.64
C ALA A 58 -17.02 2.48 -33.98
N ASN A 59 -15.87 3.10 -34.22
CA ASN A 59 -15.57 3.84 -35.46
C ASN A 59 -14.94 2.98 -36.58
N GLN A 60 -14.90 1.65 -36.40
CA GLN A 60 -14.26 0.71 -37.33
C GLN A 60 -12.80 1.06 -37.68
N LEU A 61 -12.11 1.73 -36.76
CA LEU A 61 -10.70 2.07 -36.91
C LEU A 61 -9.83 0.88 -36.50
N LYS A 62 -8.57 0.84 -36.96
CA LYS A 62 -7.59 -0.12 -36.46
C LYS A 62 -7.44 0.07 -34.95
N TYR A 63 -7.76 -0.97 -34.19
CA TYR A 63 -7.55 -1.03 -32.76
C TYR A 63 -6.44 -2.01 -32.43
N ARG A 64 -5.76 -1.78 -31.30
CA ARG A 64 -4.82 -2.72 -30.69
C ARG A 64 -5.46 -3.31 -29.44
N ASN A 65 -5.14 -4.56 -29.10
CA ASN A 65 -5.64 -5.11 -27.84
C ASN A 65 -5.00 -4.36 -26.67
N VAL A 66 -5.79 -4.15 -25.62
CA VAL A 66 -5.32 -3.49 -24.40
C VAL A 66 -4.17 -4.28 -23.76
N THR A 67 -4.18 -5.61 -23.90
CA THR A 67 -3.11 -6.52 -23.45
C THR A 67 -1.79 -6.35 -24.20
N ASP A 68 -1.81 -5.78 -25.41
CA ASP A 68 -0.58 -5.56 -26.19
C ASP A 68 0.08 -4.22 -25.81
N ASN A 69 -0.54 -3.44 -24.91
CA ASN A 69 -0.02 -2.17 -24.44
C ASN A 69 0.67 -2.35 -23.07
N PRO A 70 2.00 -2.13 -22.96
CA PRO A 70 2.72 -2.21 -21.69
C PRO A 70 2.12 -1.33 -20.57
N LEU A 71 1.49 -0.20 -20.92
CA LEU A 71 0.84 0.69 -19.97
C LEU A 71 -0.32 0.01 -19.23
N PHE A 72 -0.99 -0.96 -19.85
CA PHE A 72 -2.06 -1.71 -19.21
C PHE A 72 -1.53 -2.52 -18.01
N TYR A 73 -0.37 -3.17 -18.17
CA TYR A 73 0.24 -3.93 -17.08
C TYR A 73 0.74 -3.03 -15.95
N LEU A 74 1.28 -1.85 -16.27
CA LEU A 74 1.66 -0.87 -15.25
C LEU A 74 0.44 -0.37 -14.47
N ALA A 75 -0.67 -0.08 -15.17
CA ALA A 75 -1.92 0.32 -14.54
C ALA A 75 -2.50 -0.80 -13.65
N LEU A 76 -2.44 -2.05 -14.11
CA LEU A 76 -2.88 -3.23 -13.36
C LEU A 76 -2.03 -3.45 -12.10
N VAL A 77 -0.71 -3.33 -12.20
CA VAL A 77 0.20 -3.41 -11.04
C VAL A 77 -0.09 -2.27 -10.06
N ALA A 78 -0.33 -1.05 -10.53
CA ALA A 78 -0.69 0.08 -9.67
C ALA A 78 -2.00 -0.15 -8.90
N ILE A 79 -2.99 -0.78 -9.53
CA ILE A 79 -4.24 -1.20 -8.87
C ILE A 79 -3.95 -2.24 -7.78
N ILE A 80 -3.21 -3.30 -8.11
CA ILE A 80 -2.88 -4.38 -7.16
C ILE A 80 -2.10 -3.82 -5.97
N LEU A 81 -1.06 -3.02 -6.21
CA LEU A 81 -0.28 -2.37 -5.16
C LEU A 81 -1.15 -1.43 -4.32
N GLY A 82 -2.08 -0.71 -4.94
CA GLY A 82 -3.03 0.15 -4.23
C GLY A 82 -3.87 -0.61 -3.22
N VAL A 83 -4.44 -1.75 -3.64
CA VAL A 83 -5.22 -2.65 -2.77
C VAL A 83 -4.34 -3.25 -1.67
N GLN A 84 -3.12 -3.70 -2.00
CA GLN A 84 -2.18 -4.28 -1.02
C GLN A 84 -1.77 -3.27 0.05
N LEU A 85 -1.46 -2.04 -0.33
CA LEU A 85 -1.13 -0.97 0.60
C LEU A 85 -2.33 -0.67 1.50
N PHE A 86 -3.53 -0.50 0.93
CA PHE A 86 -4.74 -0.27 1.72
C PHE A 86 -4.98 -1.38 2.76
N LEU A 87 -4.88 -2.65 2.35
CA LEU A 87 -5.01 -3.81 3.24
C LEU A 87 -3.93 -3.84 4.32
N ALA A 88 -2.67 -3.57 3.98
CA ALA A 88 -1.58 -3.52 4.95
C ALA A 88 -1.81 -2.43 6.01
N GLY A 89 -2.26 -1.25 5.59
CA GLY A 89 -2.63 -0.16 6.50
C GLY A 89 -3.79 -0.53 7.42
N PHE A 90 -4.83 -1.14 6.85
CA PHE A 90 -6.01 -1.58 7.59
C PHE A 90 -5.67 -2.66 8.63
N ILE A 91 -4.88 -3.67 8.25
CA ILE A 91 -4.39 -4.71 9.15
C ILE A 91 -3.54 -4.10 10.27
N GLY A 92 -2.66 -3.15 9.95
CA GLY A 92 -1.87 -2.43 10.94
C GLY A 92 -2.74 -1.70 11.97
N GLU A 93 -3.80 -1.03 11.53
CA GLU A 93 -4.72 -0.30 12.41
C GLU A 93 -5.48 -1.26 13.35
N LEU A 94 -5.91 -2.42 12.83
CA LEU A 94 -6.56 -3.46 13.62
C LEU A 94 -5.61 -4.07 14.66
N LEU A 95 -4.35 -4.29 14.33
CA LEU A 95 -3.34 -4.82 15.27
C LEU A 95 -3.13 -3.89 16.45
N ILE A 96 -2.94 -2.59 16.19
CA ILE A 96 -2.72 -1.58 17.23
C ILE A 96 -3.96 -1.43 18.11
N THR A 97 -5.14 -1.33 17.49
CA THR A 97 -6.42 -1.19 18.21
C THR A 97 -6.71 -2.41 19.11
N ASN A 98 -6.28 -3.62 18.72
CA ASN A 98 -6.42 -4.80 19.56
C ASN A 98 -5.39 -4.88 20.69
N SER A 99 -4.16 -4.40 20.46
CA SER A 99 -3.11 -4.41 21.48
C SER A 99 -3.39 -3.45 22.65
N ASP A 100 -4.08 -2.33 22.40
CA ASP A 100 -4.44 -1.37 23.44
C ASP A 100 -5.52 -1.90 24.40
N LYS A 101 -6.23 -2.99 24.06
CA LYS A 101 -7.26 -3.58 24.94
C LYS A 101 -6.71 -4.52 26.02
N THR A 102 -5.45 -4.93 25.96
CA THR A 102 -4.87 -5.94 26.87
C THR A 102 -4.08 -5.37 28.04
N THR A 103 -3.99 -4.05 28.16
CA THR A 103 -3.40 -3.35 29.32
C THR A 103 -4.47 -2.33 29.76
N ASP A 104 -5.04 -2.36 30.95
CA ASP A 104 -4.31 -2.20 32.20
C ASP A 104 -5.30 -2.33 33.38
N TYR A 105 -5.13 -3.34 34.25
CA TYR A 105 -5.24 -3.20 35.72
C TYR A 105 -4.43 -4.32 36.36
N LYS A 106 -3.25 -4.00 36.90
CA LYS A 106 -2.59 -4.85 37.89
C LYS A 106 -3.15 -4.47 39.27
N ILE A 107 -4.14 -5.21 39.76
CA ILE A 107 -4.62 -5.07 41.13
C ILE A 107 -3.46 -5.45 42.05
N LYS A 108 -2.94 -4.46 42.77
CA LYS A 108 -1.73 -4.63 43.59
C LYS A 108 -2.04 -5.11 45.00
N GLU A 109 -3.24 -4.86 45.52
CA GLU A 109 -3.64 -5.33 46.85
C GLU A 109 -5.17 -5.31 47.00
N GLU A 110 -5.71 -6.42 47.50
CA GLU A 110 -7.08 -6.54 48.00
C GLU A 110 -7.05 -6.21 49.50
N VAL A 111 -7.69 -5.11 49.91
CA VAL A 111 -7.83 -4.75 51.32
C VAL A 111 -9.07 -5.46 51.85
N SER A 112 -8.87 -6.47 52.70
CA SER A 112 -9.93 -7.17 53.43
C SER A 112 -9.74 -7.08 54.93
#